data_AF-A0A836CFK3-F1
#
_entry.id   AF-A0A836CFK3-F1
#
_cell.length_a   1.000
_cell.length_b   1.000
_cell.length_c   1.000
_cell.angle_alpha   90.00
_cell.angle_beta   90.00
_cell.angle_gamma   90.00
#
_symmetry.space_group_name_H-M   'P 1'
#
loop_
_entity.id
_entity.type
_entity.pdbx_description
1 polymer ?
#
loop_
_entity_poly.entity_id
_entity_poly.type
_entity_poly.pdbx_seq_one_letter_code
_entity_poly.pdbx_strand_id
1 'polypeptide(L)' 'MARTKQTARKSTGGKAPRKQLATKAARKSAPATGGVKKPHRFRPGTVALREIGGIRRAQNC' A
#
# COMPACT_ATOMS: atom_id res chain seq x y z
N MET A 1 39.44 -7.89 -17.51
CA MET A 1 38.20 -7.89 -18.32
C MET A 1 37.44 -9.18 -18.02
N ALA A 2 36.41 -9.09 -17.17
CA ALA A 2 35.73 -10.27 -16.64
C ALA A 2 34.57 -10.70 -17.56
N ARG A 3 34.58 -11.97 -17.96
CA ARG A 3 33.55 -12.59 -18.79
C ARG A 3 32.24 -12.70 -18.00
N THR A 4 31.22 -11.96 -18.38
CA THR A 4 29.87 -12.14 -17.84
C THR A 4 29.20 -13.31 -18.56
N LYS A 5 28.80 -14.35 -17.83
CA LYS A 5 27.94 -15.42 -18.39
C LYS A 5 26.50 -14.92 -18.38
N GLN A 6 25.87 -14.89 -19.56
CA GLN A 6 24.42 -14.65 -19.67
C GLN A 6 23.68 -15.77 -18.94
N THR A 7 23.03 -15.44 -17.82
CA THR A 7 22.11 -16.37 -17.15
C THR A 7 20.77 -16.37 -17.88
N ALA A 8 20.20 -17.54 -18.14
CA ALA A 8 18.84 -17.62 -18.64
C ALA A 8 17.88 -16.93 -17.66
N ARG A 9 17.21 -15.86 -18.12
CA ARG A 9 16.13 -15.20 -17.39
C ARG A 9 14.82 -15.61 -18.05
N LYS A 10 13.83 -16.01 -17.25
CA LYS A 10 12.46 -16.23 -17.75
C LYS A 10 11.90 -14.86 -18.13
N SER A 11 11.57 -14.63 -19.39
CA SER A 11 10.69 -13.53 -19.77
C SER A 11 9.28 -13.94 -19.38
N THR A 12 8.68 -13.27 -18.41
CA THR A 12 7.23 -13.35 -18.24
C THR A 12 6.61 -12.69 -19.46
N GLY A 13 6.18 -13.53 -20.41
CA GLY A 13 5.43 -13.12 -21.59
C GLY A 13 4.27 -12.21 -21.23
N GLY A 14 4.04 -11.21 -22.08
CA GLY A 14 3.06 -10.14 -21.89
C GLY A 14 1.67 -10.66 -21.51
N LYS A 15 1.00 -9.92 -20.64
CA LYS A 15 -0.34 -10.25 -20.17
C LYS A 15 -1.33 -10.05 -21.32
N ALA A 16 -1.91 -11.15 -21.83
CA ALA A 16 -3.01 -11.07 -22.78
C ALA A 16 -4.20 -10.28 -22.17
N PRO A 17 -4.91 -9.44 -22.94
CA PRO A 17 -6.06 -8.70 -22.43
C PRO A 17 -7.18 -9.69 -22.08
N ARG A 18 -7.37 -9.93 -20.78
CA ARG A 18 -8.47 -10.76 -20.28
C ARG A 18 -9.74 -9.92 -20.29
N LYS A 19 -10.82 -10.44 -20.89
CA LYS A 19 -12.19 -9.90 -20.79
C LYS A 19 -12.50 -9.50 -19.35
N GLN A 20 -12.99 -8.28 -19.16
CA GLN A 20 -13.21 -7.67 -17.86
C GLN A 20 -14.54 -8.15 -17.26
N LEU A 21 -14.49 -9.29 -16.58
CA LEU A 21 -15.54 -9.65 -15.61
C LEU A 21 -15.29 -8.83 -14.35
N ALA A 22 -16.35 -8.20 -13.83
CA ALA A 22 -16.37 -7.18 -12.79
C ALA A 22 -15.13 -7.18 -11.87
N THR A 23 -14.37 -6.09 -11.92
CA THR A 23 -13.18 -5.91 -11.09
C THR A 23 -13.60 -5.75 -9.63
N LYS A 24 -13.49 -6.84 -8.85
CA LYS A 24 -13.44 -6.74 -7.39
C LYS A 24 -12.28 -5.82 -7.05
N ALA A 25 -12.58 -4.61 -6.56
CA ALA A 25 -11.55 -3.64 -6.21
C ALA A 25 -10.71 -4.25 -5.09
N ALA A 26 -9.53 -4.75 -5.43
CA ALA A 26 -8.53 -5.17 -4.47
C ALA A 26 -8.03 -3.92 -3.75
N ARG A 27 -8.69 -3.56 -2.65
CA ARG A 27 -8.15 -2.59 -1.69
C ARG A 27 -6.83 -3.18 -1.20
N LYS A 28 -5.74 -2.39 -1.23
CA LYS A 28 -4.42 -2.80 -0.73
C LYS A 28 -4.53 -3.15 0.75
N SER A 29 -4.84 -4.41 1.03
CA SER A 29 -4.71 -5.05 2.33
C SER A 29 -3.66 -6.15 2.18
N ALA A 30 -2.97 -6.43 3.29
CA ALA A 30 -1.63 -6.99 3.41
C ALA A 30 -1.18 -8.02 2.34
N PRO A 31 0.13 -8.05 2.00
CA PRO A 31 0.66 -9.06 1.08
C PRO A 31 0.36 -10.48 1.59
N ALA A 32 -0.06 -11.37 0.69
CA ALA A 32 -0.52 -12.73 1.01
C ALA A 32 0.60 -13.70 1.46
N THR A 33 1.84 -13.23 1.61
CA THR A 33 2.97 -13.99 2.14
C THR A 33 4.06 -13.03 2.60
N GLY A 34 4.44 -13.10 3.88
CA GLY A 34 5.45 -12.26 4.52
C GLY A 34 4.86 -11.32 5.57
N GLY A 35 5.48 -11.25 6.76
CA GLY A 35 4.97 -10.58 7.95
C GLY A 35 4.42 -9.16 7.72
N VAL A 36 3.28 -8.86 8.35
CA VAL A 36 2.59 -7.57 8.22
C VAL A 36 3.46 -6.46 8.82
N LYS A 37 3.74 -5.41 8.02
CA LYS A 37 4.40 -4.20 8.51
C LYS A 37 3.60 -3.64 9.69
N LYS A 38 4.28 -3.33 10.80
CA LYS A 38 3.64 -2.75 11.99
C LYS A 38 2.71 -1.59 11.57
N PRO A 39 1.43 -1.58 12.00
CA PRO A 39 0.54 -0.48 11.72
C PRO A 39 1.16 0.84 12.18
N HIS A 40 0.94 1.89 11.39
CA HIS A 40 1.39 3.22 11.77
C HIS A 40 0.65 3.66 13.04
N ARG A 41 1.42 3.99 14.09
CA ARG A 41 0.89 4.58 15.33
C ARG A 41 1.28 6.04 15.37
N PHE A 42 0.31 6.90 15.67
CA PHE A 42 0.58 8.31 15.90
C PHE A 42 1.40 8.51 17.17
N ARG A 43 2.14 9.64 17.22
CA ARG A 43 2.87 10.05 18.42
C ARG A 43 1.87 10.41 19.54
N PRO A 44 2.24 10.20 20.82
CA PRO A 44 1.41 10.67 21.93
C PRO A 44 1.14 12.18 21.76
N GLY A 45 -0.09 12.61 22.03
CA GLY A 45 -0.54 13.99 21.87
C GLY A 45 -1.04 14.39 20.47
N THR A 46 -0.70 13.66 19.40
CA THR A 46 -1.17 14.02 18.04
C THR A 46 -2.69 13.91 17.88
N VAL A 47 -3.27 12.85 18.44
CA VAL A 47 -4.73 12.64 18.38
C VAL A 47 -5.45 13.69 19.24
N ALA A 48 -4.93 13.98 20.43
CA ALA A 48 -5.49 15.00 21.33
C ALA A 48 -5.53 16.40 20.70
N LEU A 49 -4.44 16.84 20.04
CA LEU A 49 -4.41 18.13 19.36
C LEU A 49 -5.41 18.20 18.20
N ARG A 50 -5.56 17.10 17.46
CA ARG A 50 -6.54 17.01 16.35
C ARG A 50 -7.97 17.07 16.86
N GLU A 51 -8.28 16.42 17.98
CA GLU A 51 -9.59 16.44 18.61
C GLU A 51 -9.94 17.82 19.16
N ILE A 52 -9.02 18.48 19.87
CA ILE A 52 -9.20 19.86 20.36
C ILE A 52 -9.43 20.83 19.19
N GLY A 53 -8.63 20.71 18.13
CA GLY A 53 -8.79 21.52 16.91
C GLY A 53 -10.11 21.26 16.19
N GLY A 54 -10.57 20.01 16.15
CA GLY A 54 -11.85 19.61 15.56
C GLY A 54 -13.05 20.13 16.36
N ILE A 55 -13.02 19.97 17.68
CA ILE A 55 -14.07 20.41 18.61
C ILE A 55 -14.18 21.94 18.59
N ARG A 56 -13.05 22.68 18.56
CA ARG A 56 -13.08 24.15 18.40
C ARG A 56 -13.70 24.56 17.07
N ARG A 57 -13.34 23.88 15.98
CA ARG A 57 -13.86 24.19 14.64
C ARG A 57 -15.36 23.93 14.52
N ALA A 58 -15.86 22.90 15.19
CA ALA A 58 -17.28 22.54 15.23
C ALA A 58 -18.13 23.41 16.19
N GLN A 59 -17.51 24.17 17.09
CA GLN A 59 -18.22 25.15 17.95
C GLN A 59 -18.37 26.52 17.28
N ASN A 60 -17.59 26.77 16.23
CA ASN A 60 -17.61 28.03 15.47
C ASN A 60 -18.45 27.91 14.19
N CYS A 61 -19.30 26.88 14.09
CA CYS A 61 -20.31 26.72 13.04
C CYS A 61 -21.71 26.74 13.64
#